data_AF-A0A7C0VFD0-F1
#
_entry.id   AF-A0A7C0VFD0-F1
#
_cell.length_a   1.000
_cell.length_b   1.000
_cell.length_c   1.000
_cell.angle_alpha   90.00
_cell.angle_beta   90.00
_cell.angle_gamma   90.00
#
_symmetry.space_group_name_H-M   'P 1'
#
loop_
_entity.id
_entity.type
_entity.pdbx_description
1 polymer ?
#
loop_
_entity_poly.entity_id
_entity_poly.type
_entity_poly.pdbx_seq_one_letter_code
_entity_poly.pdbx_strand_id
1 'polypeptide(L)'
;MKIRQARLAECQSVNRLMEMLIDEIYVHEPAKVRETLKANFTAEALQELCQEEQALLFVVEEKSEIIAFLFGWFFHNVFTIYWIYTLKKYRGQGIVKRLLSYVEEELIKKGCYKIEMYVYAEHNRFLNFCSKFGFQKGVLLRKNMFGIKIRHLYKYVGNYQQAQKEKRIKIMGEAGQGVKLLSFTLASILAQLGHEVSLNLEYDSAVRSGKISADLIYSDEKIENPIIDEADILIKFTRTREWFPARSLVIDESIGEPGPMTCEIQSKKGTYYGFHNVAITKFGHKMFINMIALGRILRHIGINIMIINIKDLLPPKSLEKNLAAIKYGFNYRDAV
;
A
#
# COMPACT_ATOMS: atom_id res chain seq x y z
N MET A 1 22.75 -19.28 13.40
CA MET A 1 21.61 -18.41 13.07
C MET A 1 21.88 -17.71 11.76
N LYS A 2 20.95 -17.73 10.81
CA LYS A 2 21.07 -17.12 9.47
C LYS A 2 19.93 -16.14 9.25
N ILE A 3 20.21 -14.94 8.73
CA ILE A 3 19.21 -13.94 8.33
C ILE A 3 19.29 -13.78 6.82
N ARG A 4 18.13 -13.79 6.15
CA ARG A 4 18.05 -13.69 4.68
C ARG A 4 16.62 -13.36 4.24
N GLN A 5 16.47 -13.03 2.96
CA GLN A 5 15.17 -13.02 2.32
C GLN A 5 14.59 -14.45 2.26
N ALA A 6 13.28 -14.58 2.45
CA ALA A 6 12.57 -15.85 2.44
C ALA A 6 12.42 -16.38 1.01
N ARG A 7 12.39 -17.71 0.89
CA ARG A 7 12.01 -18.42 -0.34
C ARG A 7 10.50 -18.66 -0.32
N LEU A 8 9.85 -18.71 -1.49
CA LEU A 8 8.40 -18.95 -1.59
C LEU A 8 7.95 -20.25 -0.89
N ALA A 9 8.79 -21.29 -0.90
CA ALA A 9 8.53 -22.55 -0.20
C ALA A 9 8.45 -22.39 1.34
N GLU A 10 8.97 -21.30 1.89
CA GLU A 10 9.03 -21.05 3.35
C GLU A 10 7.84 -20.25 3.87
N CYS A 11 6.94 -19.81 2.97
CA CYS A 11 5.70 -19.13 3.34
C CYS A 11 4.82 -19.96 4.28
N GLN A 12 4.89 -21.30 4.21
CA GLN A 12 4.17 -22.17 5.16
C GLN A 12 4.72 -22.04 6.59
N SER A 13 6.05 -22.00 6.76
CA SER A 13 6.66 -21.79 8.08
C SER A 13 6.36 -20.39 8.63
N VAL A 14 6.34 -19.38 7.74
CA VAL A 14 6.02 -17.99 8.11
C VAL A 14 4.53 -17.84 8.46
N ASN A 15 3.62 -18.50 7.74
CA ASN A 15 2.19 -18.52 8.05
C ASN A 15 1.95 -18.96 9.50
N ARG A 16 2.60 -20.04 9.96
CA ARG A 16 2.48 -20.50 11.35
C ARG A 16 2.89 -19.41 12.36
N LEU A 17 4.00 -18.71 12.08
CA LEU A 17 4.45 -17.60 12.94
C LEU A 17 3.49 -16.40 12.89
N MET A 18 2.91 -16.11 11.72
CA MET A 18 1.86 -15.09 11.53
C MET A 18 0.63 -15.40 12.38
N GLU A 19 0.15 -16.65 12.39
CA GLU A 19 -0.99 -17.05 13.22
C GLU A 19 -0.72 -16.85 14.71
N MET A 20 0.47 -17.24 15.17
CA MET A 20 0.91 -17.02 16.55
C MET A 20 0.98 -15.52 16.90
N LEU A 21 1.52 -14.70 15.99
CA LEU A 21 1.58 -13.25 16.13
C LEU A 21 0.18 -12.64 16.24
N ILE A 22 -0.76 -13.05 15.37
CA ILE A 22 -2.14 -12.56 15.38
C ILE A 22 -2.81 -12.92 16.70
N ASP A 23 -2.66 -14.16 17.16
CA ASP A 23 -3.25 -14.60 18.44
C ASP A 23 -2.67 -13.86 19.64
N GLU A 24 -1.39 -13.49 19.59
CA GLU A 24 -0.72 -12.72 20.64
C GLU A 24 -1.12 -11.24 20.64
N ILE A 25 -1.12 -10.58 19.47
CA ILE A 25 -1.39 -9.13 19.38
C ILE A 25 -2.88 -8.84 19.54
N TYR A 26 -3.74 -9.69 18.99
CA TYR A 26 -5.20 -9.49 18.97
C TYR A 26 -5.90 -10.35 20.03
N VAL A 27 -5.22 -10.68 21.13
CA VAL A 27 -5.75 -11.56 22.19
C VAL A 27 -7.08 -11.06 22.78
N HIS A 28 -7.29 -9.74 22.79
CA HIS A 28 -8.50 -9.10 23.30
C HIS A 28 -9.62 -8.97 22.26
N GLU A 29 -9.35 -9.26 20.99
CA GLU A 29 -10.37 -9.23 19.94
C GLU A 29 -11.18 -10.53 19.89
N PRO A 30 -12.43 -10.48 19.41
CA PRO A 30 -13.24 -11.68 19.20
C PRO A 30 -12.55 -12.70 18.28
N ALA A 31 -12.77 -13.99 18.53
CA ALA A 31 -12.19 -15.08 17.74
C ALA A 31 -12.41 -14.90 16.23
N LYS A 32 -13.62 -14.49 15.84
CA LYS A 32 -14.00 -14.20 14.44
C LYS A 32 -13.12 -13.13 13.78
N VAL A 33 -12.68 -12.12 14.52
CA VAL A 33 -11.77 -11.07 14.01
C VAL A 33 -10.39 -11.68 13.74
N ARG A 34 -9.86 -12.47 14.68
CA ARG A 34 -8.58 -13.16 14.50
C ARG A 34 -8.61 -14.16 13.35
N GLU A 35 -9.67 -14.93 13.22
CA GLU A 35 -9.89 -15.86 12.09
C GLU A 35 -9.92 -15.11 10.76
N THR A 36 -10.63 -13.97 10.69
CA THR A 36 -10.66 -13.14 9.48
C THR A 36 -9.28 -12.59 9.13
N LEU A 37 -8.46 -12.21 10.12
CA LEU A 37 -7.08 -11.77 9.90
C LEU A 37 -6.21 -12.93 9.38
N LYS A 38 -6.26 -14.10 10.02
CA LYS A 38 -5.50 -15.29 9.62
C LYS A 38 -5.83 -15.74 8.21
N ALA A 39 -7.11 -15.68 7.81
CA ALA A 39 -7.56 -16.02 6.46
C ALA A 39 -6.93 -15.14 5.36
N ASN A 40 -6.45 -13.93 5.67
CA ASN A 40 -5.74 -13.08 4.70
C ASN A 40 -4.24 -13.42 4.58
N PHE A 41 -3.71 -14.29 5.44
CA PHE A 41 -2.29 -14.63 5.51
C PHE A 41 -2.05 -16.14 5.51
N THR A 42 -2.86 -16.92 4.78
CA THR A 42 -2.59 -18.34 4.53
C THR A 42 -1.24 -18.53 3.84
N ALA A 43 -0.72 -19.75 3.81
CA ALA A 43 0.55 -20.03 3.13
C ALA A 43 0.48 -19.64 1.64
N GLU A 44 -0.63 -19.94 0.97
CA GLU A 44 -0.90 -19.59 -0.43
C GLU A 44 -0.99 -18.07 -0.59
N ALA A 45 -1.75 -17.40 0.28
CA ALA A 45 -1.89 -15.94 0.25
C ALA A 45 -0.52 -15.26 0.44
N LEU A 46 0.32 -15.76 1.34
CA LEU A 46 1.69 -15.27 1.54
C LEU A 46 2.59 -15.54 0.32
N GLN A 47 2.45 -16.69 -0.34
CA GLN A 47 3.19 -16.98 -1.58
C GLN A 47 2.82 -15.98 -2.67
N GLU A 48 1.53 -15.77 -2.91
CA GLU A 48 1.04 -14.76 -3.85
C GLU A 48 1.51 -13.35 -3.45
N LEU A 49 1.45 -12.99 -2.17
CA LEU A 49 1.95 -11.70 -1.67
C LEU A 49 3.43 -11.52 -2.00
N CYS A 50 4.26 -12.55 -1.80
CA CYS A 50 5.69 -12.50 -2.03
C CYS A 50 6.08 -12.53 -3.52
N GLN A 51 5.13 -12.71 -4.44
CA GLN A 51 5.35 -12.55 -5.88
C GLN A 51 5.25 -11.09 -6.33
N GLU A 52 4.58 -10.22 -5.55
CA GLU A 52 4.51 -8.80 -5.86
C GLU A 52 5.88 -8.13 -5.68
N GLU A 53 6.28 -7.28 -6.64
CA GLU A 53 7.61 -6.66 -6.69
C GLU A 53 7.95 -5.86 -5.43
N GLN A 54 6.94 -5.22 -4.84
CA GLN A 54 7.07 -4.41 -3.64
C GLN A 54 7.14 -5.25 -2.35
N ALA A 55 6.74 -6.52 -2.38
CA ALA A 55 6.65 -7.32 -1.17
C ALA A 55 8.02 -7.90 -0.78
N LEU A 56 8.48 -7.61 0.44
CA LEU A 56 9.71 -8.19 0.97
C LEU A 56 9.43 -8.96 2.25
N LEU A 57 9.85 -10.22 2.27
CA LEU A 57 9.78 -11.12 3.41
C LEU A 57 11.18 -11.57 3.81
N PHE A 58 11.56 -11.27 5.04
CA PHE A 58 12.84 -11.69 5.64
C PHE A 58 12.59 -12.66 6.77
N VAL A 59 13.49 -13.62 6.94
CA VAL A 59 13.40 -14.66 7.95
C VAL A 59 14.71 -14.82 8.72
N VAL A 60 14.58 -15.26 9.96
CA VAL A 60 15.69 -15.75 10.78
C VAL A 60 15.54 -17.25 10.95
N GLU A 61 16.59 -17.98 10.55
CA GLU A 61 16.67 -19.43 10.62
C GLU A 61 17.70 -19.87 11.66
N GLU A 62 17.32 -20.82 12.51
CA GLU A 62 18.22 -21.48 13.46
C GLU A 62 17.91 -22.96 13.55
N LYS A 63 18.93 -23.82 13.40
CA LYS A 63 18.78 -25.30 13.41
C LYS A 63 17.67 -25.79 12.45
N SER A 64 17.61 -25.20 11.25
CA SER A 64 16.61 -25.50 10.21
C SER A 64 15.16 -25.14 10.58
N GLU A 65 14.93 -24.37 11.65
CA GLU A 65 13.63 -23.82 12.05
C GLU A 65 13.60 -22.31 11.74
N ILE A 66 12.52 -21.82 11.13
CA ILE A 66 12.27 -20.37 11.02
C ILE A 66 11.73 -19.87 12.37
N ILE A 67 12.47 -18.98 13.02
CA ILE A 67 12.19 -18.55 14.41
C ILE A 67 11.70 -17.10 14.52
N ALA A 68 11.92 -16.31 13.47
CA ALA A 68 11.46 -14.93 13.36
C ALA A 68 11.27 -14.54 11.90
N PHE A 69 10.42 -13.55 11.66
CA PHE A 69 10.21 -13.00 10.33
C PHE A 69 9.93 -11.49 10.39
N LEU A 70 10.15 -10.82 9.26
CA LEU A 70 9.72 -9.47 8.99
C LEU A 70 9.10 -9.44 7.60
N PHE A 71 7.86 -8.95 7.50
CA PHE A 71 7.17 -8.73 6.24
C PHE A 71 6.84 -7.24 6.08
N GLY A 72 7.09 -6.70 4.89
CA GLY A 72 6.78 -5.31 4.58
C GLY A 72 6.70 -5.03 3.09
N TRP A 73 6.44 -3.76 2.79
CA TRP A 73 6.19 -3.23 1.46
C TRP A 73 7.24 -2.18 1.11
N PHE A 74 7.94 -2.36 -0.01
CA PHE A 74 8.95 -1.45 -0.52
C PHE A 74 8.42 -0.70 -1.73
N PHE A 75 8.18 0.60 -1.57
CA PHE A 75 7.62 1.45 -2.61
C PHE A 75 8.33 2.80 -2.62
N HIS A 76 8.84 3.22 -3.79
CA HIS A 76 9.63 4.45 -4.00
C HIS A 76 10.59 4.77 -2.86
N ASN A 77 11.50 3.84 -2.58
CA ASN A 77 12.59 4.02 -1.63
C ASN A 77 12.13 4.19 -0.16
N VAL A 78 10.87 3.87 0.14
CA VAL A 78 10.31 3.77 1.48
C VAL A 78 9.92 2.33 1.75
N PHE A 79 10.28 1.81 2.92
CA PHE A 79 9.88 0.47 3.36
C PHE A 79 8.90 0.54 4.53
N THR A 80 7.68 0.07 4.33
CA THR A 80 6.65 -0.01 5.36
C THR A 80 6.62 -1.42 5.94
N ILE A 81 7.02 -1.58 7.20
CA ILE A 81 6.93 -2.84 7.93
C ILE A 81 5.46 -3.07 8.29
N TYR A 82 4.90 -4.17 7.80
CA TYR A 82 3.55 -4.60 8.14
C TYR A 82 3.53 -5.54 9.33
N TRP A 83 4.48 -6.47 9.38
CA TRP A 83 4.53 -7.48 10.42
C TRP A 83 5.97 -7.82 10.79
N ILE A 84 6.21 -7.98 12.08
CA ILE A 84 7.50 -8.41 12.61
C ILE A 84 7.25 -9.28 13.85
N TYR A 85 7.91 -10.43 13.90
CA TYR A 85 7.71 -11.37 15.00
C TYR A 85 8.94 -12.21 15.27
N THR A 86 9.05 -12.65 16.53
CA THR A 86 9.95 -13.71 16.96
C THR A 86 9.23 -14.60 17.96
N LEU A 87 9.49 -15.91 17.85
CA LEU A 87 9.01 -16.92 18.79
C LEU A 87 9.36 -16.55 20.24
N LYS A 88 8.44 -16.82 21.17
CA LYS A 88 8.58 -16.45 22.59
C LYS A 88 9.88 -16.96 23.24
N LYS A 89 10.25 -18.22 23.01
CA LYS A 89 11.50 -18.85 23.53
C LYS A 89 12.79 -18.12 23.11
N TYR A 90 12.73 -17.32 22.05
CA TYR A 90 13.85 -16.60 21.45
C TYR A 90 13.87 -15.10 21.78
N ARG A 91 12.89 -14.59 22.55
CA ARG A 91 12.84 -13.18 22.96
C ARG A 91 13.96 -12.85 23.94
N GLY A 92 14.42 -11.59 23.91
CA GLY A 92 15.52 -11.13 24.77
C GLY A 92 16.92 -11.48 24.27
N GLN A 93 17.04 -12.34 23.25
CA GLN A 93 18.34 -12.76 22.68
C GLN A 93 18.85 -11.84 21.56
N GLY A 94 18.19 -10.69 21.33
CA GLY A 94 18.58 -9.73 20.30
C GLY A 94 18.24 -10.13 18.86
N ILE A 95 17.42 -11.17 18.65
CA ILE A 95 17.07 -11.68 17.31
C ILE A 95 16.39 -10.61 16.44
N VAL A 96 15.35 -9.94 16.96
CA VAL A 96 14.65 -8.87 16.24
C VAL A 96 15.58 -7.69 15.94
N LYS A 97 16.51 -7.38 16.85
CA LYS A 97 17.53 -6.34 16.65
C LYS A 97 18.41 -6.68 15.45
N ARG A 98 18.94 -7.91 15.40
CA ARG A 98 19.78 -8.38 14.28
C ARG A 98 19.01 -8.44 12.96
N LEU A 99 17.74 -8.88 13.00
CA LEU A 99 16.86 -8.89 11.84
C LEU A 99 16.65 -7.49 11.27
N LEU A 100 16.31 -6.50 12.12
CA LEU A 100 16.14 -5.12 11.67
C LEU A 100 17.43 -4.52 11.11
N SER A 101 18.59 -4.74 11.75
CA SER A 101 19.89 -4.29 11.23
C SER A 101 20.20 -4.86 9.85
N TYR A 102 20.00 -6.16 9.66
CA TYR A 102 20.19 -6.81 8.36
C TYR A 102 19.25 -6.22 7.29
N VAL A 103 17.97 -6.05 7.63
CA VAL A 103 16.97 -5.47 6.71
C VAL A 103 17.32 -4.03 6.36
N GLU A 104 17.77 -3.22 7.31
CA GLU A 104 18.24 -1.85 7.06
C GLU A 104 19.40 -1.84 6.05
N GLU A 105 20.42 -2.67 6.25
CA GLU A 105 21.57 -2.76 5.35
C GLU A 105 21.16 -3.16 3.92
N GLU A 106 20.29 -4.17 3.77
CA GLU A 106 19.80 -4.62 2.47
C GLU A 106 18.93 -3.57 1.77
N LEU A 107 18.09 -2.85 2.52
CA LEU A 107 17.23 -1.81 1.98
C LEU A 107 18.02 -0.57 1.57
N ILE A 108 19.05 -0.17 2.34
CA ILE A 108 19.92 0.96 1.98
C ILE A 108 20.62 0.69 0.65
N LYS A 109 21.08 -0.55 0.40
CA LYS A 109 21.67 -0.95 -0.90
C LYS A 109 20.67 -0.83 -2.06
N LYS A 110 19.37 -0.96 -1.78
CA LYS A 110 18.27 -0.73 -2.74
C LYS A 110 17.84 0.75 -2.83
N GLY A 111 18.59 1.65 -2.20
CA GLY A 111 18.32 3.09 -2.17
C GLY A 111 17.22 3.49 -1.19
N CYS A 112 16.83 2.63 -0.24
CA CYS A 112 15.84 2.99 0.77
C CYS A 112 16.33 4.15 1.64
N TYR A 113 15.48 5.14 1.84
CA TYR A 113 15.78 6.31 2.67
C TYR A 113 14.93 6.39 3.95
N LYS A 114 13.83 5.62 4.03
CA LYS A 114 12.92 5.65 5.18
C LYS A 114 12.32 4.28 5.42
N ILE A 115 12.34 3.85 6.68
CA ILE A 115 11.60 2.69 7.17
C ILE A 115 10.49 3.19 8.09
N GLU A 116 9.28 2.71 7.90
CA GLU A 116 8.13 3.08 8.73
C GLU A 116 7.24 1.91 9.11
N MET A 117 6.37 2.12 10.09
CA MET A 117 5.35 1.16 10.52
C MET A 117 4.21 1.86 11.25
N TYR A 118 3.07 1.18 11.29
CA TYR A 118 1.87 1.65 11.98
C TYR A 118 1.53 0.65 13.07
N VAL A 119 1.64 1.09 14.33
CA VAL A 119 1.55 0.22 15.50
C VAL A 119 0.49 0.73 16.45
N TYR A 120 -0.02 -0.13 17.33
CA TYR A 120 -0.90 0.32 18.40
C TYR A 120 -0.21 1.34 19.31
N ALA A 121 -0.91 2.44 19.57
CA ALA A 121 -0.39 3.59 20.31
C ALA A 121 -0.38 3.38 21.84
N GLU A 122 -0.86 2.24 22.33
CA GLU A 122 -0.87 1.91 23.74
C GLU A 122 0.55 1.67 24.26
N HIS A 123 0.80 1.96 25.54
CA HIS A 123 2.10 1.79 26.20
C HIS A 123 2.54 0.33 26.21
N ASN A 124 3.18 -0.10 25.13
CA ASN A 124 3.69 -1.46 25.00
C ASN A 124 5.23 -1.46 24.93
N ARG A 125 5.80 -2.60 25.32
CA ARG A 125 7.25 -2.86 25.29
C ARG A 125 7.84 -2.66 23.89
N PHE A 126 7.03 -2.80 22.84
CA PHE A 126 7.44 -2.66 21.45
C PHE A 126 7.75 -1.19 21.08
N LEU A 127 6.93 -0.22 21.50
CA LEU A 127 7.21 1.21 21.29
C LEU A 127 8.56 1.61 21.91
N ASN A 128 8.84 1.16 23.14
CA ASN A 128 10.11 1.42 23.82
C ASN A 128 11.29 0.73 23.11
N PHE A 129 11.08 -0.48 22.59
CA PHE A 129 12.07 -1.19 21.78
C PHE A 129 12.37 -0.42 20.47
N CYS A 130 11.35 0.02 19.73
CA CYS A 130 11.51 0.79 18.50
C CYS A 130 12.25 2.11 18.75
N SER A 131 11.90 2.83 19.82
CA SER A 131 12.57 4.09 20.19
C SER A 131 14.07 3.88 20.48
N LYS A 132 14.44 2.82 21.20
CA LYS A 132 15.85 2.44 21.43
C LYS A 132 16.59 2.06 20.14
N PHE A 133 15.87 1.74 19.07
CA PHE A 133 16.42 1.37 17.77
C PHE A 133 16.42 2.53 16.76
N GLY A 134 16.11 3.74 17.22
CA GLY A 134 16.15 4.96 16.42
C GLY A 134 14.86 5.31 15.70
N PHE A 135 13.76 4.58 15.95
CA PHE A 135 12.44 5.00 15.43
C PHE A 135 11.91 6.20 16.20
N GLN A 136 11.44 7.18 15.45
CA GLN A 136 10.77 8.39 15.90
C GLN A 136 9.25 8.19 15.82
N LYS A 137 8.51 8.99 16.60
CA LYS A 137 7.04 8.97 16.60
C LYS A 137 6.52 10.00 15.59
N GLY A 138 5.75 9.56 14.62
CA GLY A 138 5.02 10.41 13.70
C GLY A 138 3.57 10.65 14.13
N VAL A 139 2.70 10.79 13.14
CA VAL A 139 1.28 11.09 13.31
C VAL A 139 0.57 10.08 14.23
N LEU A 140 -0.38 10.57 15.02
CA LEU A 140 -1.29 9.74 15.80
C LEU A 140 -2.64 9.65 15.09
N LEU A 141 -2.96 8.47 14.58
CA LEU A 141 -4.27 8.17 14.02
C LEU A 141 -5.23 7.85 15.18
N ARG A 142 -6.14 8.78 15.47
CA ARG A 142 -7.07 8.68 16.62
C ARG A 142 -8.32 7.86 16.32
N LYS A 143 -8.70 7.73 15.04
CA LYS A 143 -9.87 6.97 14.57
C LYS A 143 -9.42 6.13 13.37
N ASN A 144 -9.34 4.81 13.55
CA ASN A 144 -9.21 3.85 12.46
C ASN A 144 -10.50 3.02 12.34
N MET A 145 -10.57 2.07 11.40
CA MET A 145 -11.77 1.22 11.23
C MET A 145 -12.19 0.44 12.49
N PHE A 146 -11.27 0.23 13.44
CA PHE A 146 -11.48 -0.52 14.66
C PHE A 146 -11.60 0.35 15.93
N GLY A 147 -11.55 1.68 15.80
CA GLY A 147 -11.55 2.60 16.94
C GLY A 147 -10.25 2.58 17.77
N ILE A 148 -9.20 1.92 17.29
CA ILE A 148 -7.93 1.78 17.99
C ILE A 148 -6.99 2.94 17.61
N LYS A 149 -6.31 3.51 18.61
CA LYS A 149 -5.29 4.53 18.36
C LYS A 149 -4.06 3.88 17.73
N ILE A 150 -3.69 4.31 16.53
CA ILE A 150 -2.49 3.87 15.83
C ILE A 150 -1.46 4.99 15.84
N ARG A 151 -0.21 4.62 16.14
CA ARG A 151 0.95 5.49 16.08
C ARG A 151 1.77 5.12 14.86
N HIS A 152 2.04 6.11 14.01
CA HIS A 152 3.10 6.00 13.00
C HIS A 152 4.46 6.07 13.69
N LEU A 153 5.34 5.15 13.34
CA LEU A 153 6.74 5.16 13.70
C LEU A 153 7.57 5.15 12.43
N TYR A 154 8.63 5.96 12.40
CA TYR A 154 9.52 6.02 11.25
C TYR A 154 10.98 6.18 11.66
N LYS A 155 11.88 5.80 10.79
CA LYS A 155 13.32 5.97 10.93
C LYS A 155 13.88 6.31 9.55
N TYR A 156 14.58 7.42 9.44
CA TYR A 156 15.35 7.72 8.24
C TYR A 156 16.59 6.83 8.21
N VAL A 157 16.85 6.25 7.05
CA VAL A 157 17.98 5.38 6.75
C VAL A 157 18.64 5.89 5.47
N GLY A 158 19.81 5.38 5.10
CA GLY A 158 20.47 5.78 3.85
C GLY A 158 20.74 7.29 3.74
N ASN A 159 20.71 7.82 2.52
CA ASN A 159 20.93 9.26 2.26
C ASN A 159 19.60 10.00 2.06
N TYR A 160 18.99 10.42 3.17
CA TYR A 160 17.74 11.18 3.17
C TYR A 160 17.78 12.47 2.35
N GLN A 161 18.92 13.18 2.35
CA GLN A 161 19.05 14.48 1.67
C GLN A 161 19.01 14.36 0.15
N GLN A 162 19.48 13.23 -0.39
CA GLN A 162 19.49 12.97 -1.85
C GLN A 162 18.28 12.17 -2.32
N ALA A 163 17.38 11.76 -1.42
CA ALA A 163 16.24 10.93 -1.78
C ALA A 163 15.16 11.72 -2.53
N GLN A 164 14.54 11.10 -3.54
CA GLN A 164 13.31 11.61 -4.14
C GLN A 164 12.15 11.41 -3.14
N LYS A 165 11.72 12.48 -2.48
CA LYS A 165 10.70 12.43 -1.41
C LYS A 165 9.28 12.62 -1.95
N GLU A 166 9.13 13.33 -3.06
CA GLU A 166 7.85 13.53 -3.73
C GLU A 166 7.47 12.30 -4.55
N LYS A 167 6.21 11.89 -4.40
CA LYS A 167 5.57 10.87 -5.24
C LYS A 167 4.42 11.53 -6.00
N ARG A 168 4.37 11.27 -7.31
CA ARG A 168 3.49 11.95 -8.24
C ARG A 168 2.53 10.95 -8.87
N ILE A 169 1.23 11.21 -8.76
CA ILE A 169 0.17 10.36 -9.28
C ILE A 169 -0.71 11.19 -10.22
N LYS A 170 -0.81 10.76 -11.49
CA LYS A 170 -1.75 11.32 -12.47
C LYS A 170 -2.97 10.42 -12.54
N ILE A 171 -4.17 11.00 -12.48
CA ILE A 171 -5.43 10.27 -12.65
C ILE A 171 -6.19 10.89 -13.82
N MET A 172 -6.55 10.09 -14.82
CA MET A 172 -7.21 10.55 -16.04
C MET A 172 -8.50 9.76 -16.30
N GLY A 173 -9.55 10.49 -16.66
CA GLY A 173 -10.83 9.88 -17.02
C GLY A 173 -11.81 10.88 -17.60
N GLU A 174 -13.07 10.46 -17.65
CA GLU A 174 -14.22 11.23 -18.14
C GLU A 174 -15.17 11.55 -16.99
N ALA A 175 -15.99 12.58 -17.21
CA ALA A 175 -17.07 12.95 -16.31
C ALA A 175 -17.95 11.72 -15.98
N GLY A 176 -18.19 11.49 -14.69
CA GLY A 176 -18.98 10.36 -14.19
C GLY A 176 -18.19 9.09 -13.87
N GLN A 177 -16.89 9.00 -14.21
CA GLN A 177 -16.03 7.89 -13.78
C GLN A 177 -15.49 8.06 -12.35
N GLY A 178 -15.76 9.19 -11.70
CA GLY A 178 -15.44 9.39 -10.28
C GLY A 178 -13.98 9.77 -10.00
N VAL A 179 -13.25 10.34 -10.98
CA VAL A 179 -11.87 10.85 -10.81
C VAL A 179 -11.75 11.84 -9.65
N LYS A 180 -12.68 12.79 -9.54
CA LYS A 180 -12.74 13.75 -8.41
C LYS A 180 -12.82 13.01 -7.07
N LEU A 181 -13.73 12.05 -6.95
CA LEU A 181 -13.90 11.31 -5.69
C LEU A 181 -12.66 10.47 -5.36
N LEU A 182 -12.08 9.76 -6.34
CA LEU A 182 -10.86 8.98 -6.13
C LEU A 182 -9.71 9.86 -5.63
N SER A 183 -9.43 10.95 -6.35
CA SER A 183 -8.31 11.84 -6.06
C SER A 183 -8.46 12.52 -4.69
N PHE A 184 -9.64 13.04 -4.35
CA PHE A 184 -9.87 13.63 -3.02
C PHE A 184 -9.78 12.60 -1.90
N THR A 185 -10.33 11.40 -2.08
CA THR A 185 -10.24 10.36 -1.05
C THR A 185 -8.79 9.93 -0.85
N LEU A 186 -8.02 9.71 -1.93
CA LEU A 186 -6.60 9.36 -1.85
C LEU A 186 -5.77 10.48 -1.18
N ALA A 187 -5.98 11.73 -1.58
CA ALA A 187 -5.35 12.91 -0.97
C ALA A 187 -5.63 12.99 0.55
N SER A 188 -6.89 12.78 0.93
CA SER A 188 -7.31 12.83 2.33
C SER A 188 -6.69 11.71 3.15
N ILE A 189 -6.58 10.50 2.59
CA ILE A 189 -5.89 9.37 3.22
C ILE A 189 -4.42 9.72 3.46
N LEU A 190 -3.72 10.23 2.44
CA LEU A 190 -2.30 10.59 2.54
C LEU A 190 -2.06 11.70 3.57
N ALA A 191 -2.92 12.72 3.58
CA ALA A 191 -2.86 13.80 4.57
C ALA A 191 -3.11 13.27 6.01
N GLN A 192 -4.06 12.34 6.19
CA GLN A 192 -4.28 11.70 7.49
C GLN A 192 -3.07 10.88 7.96
N LEU A 193 -2.30 10.29 7.04
CA LEU A 193 -1.05 9.60 7.33
C LEU A 193 0.12 10.57 7.61
N GLY A 194 -0.11 11.89 7.53
CA GLY A 194 0.85 12.92 7.89
C GLY A 194 1.75 13.39 6.75
N HIS A 195 1.41 13.06 5.50
CA HIS A 195 2.09 13.61 4.33
C HIS A 195 1.62 15.02 4.01
N GLU A 196 2.52 15.84 3.47
CA GLU A 196 2.13 17.02 2.72
C GLU A 196 1.50 16.56 1.39
N VAL A 197 0.39 17.17 0.99
CA VAL A 197 -0.35 16.77 -0.20
C VAL A 197 -0.75 17.99 -1.03
N SER A 198 -0.43 17.95 -2.32
CA SER A 198 -0.95 18.87 -3.33
C SER A 198 -1.89 18.10 -4.25
N LEU A 199 -3.06 18.68 -4.53
CA LEU A 199 -4.04 18.11 -5.46
C LEU A 199 -4.54 19.21 -6.40
N ASN A 200 -4.21 19.09 -7.68
CA ASN A 200 -4.76 19.93 -8.74
C ASN A 200 -5.78 19.15 -9.58
N LEU A 201 -6.89 19.79 -9.92
CA LEU A 201 -7.93 19.22 -10.75
C LEU A 201 -8.08 20.04 -12.03
N GLU A 202 -8.05 19.35 -13.15
CA GLU A 202 -8.25 19.94 -14.46
C GLU A 202 -9.53 19.40 -15.06
N TYR A 203 -10.34 20.32 -15.57
CA TYR A 203 -11.57 20.03 -16.29
C TYR A 203 -11.43 20.62 -17.68
N ASP A 204 -11.84 19.90 -18.70
CA ASP A 204 -12.09 20.56 -19.98
C ASP A 204 -13.34 21.45 -19.89
N SER A 205 -13.47 22.36 -20.84
CA SER A 205 -14.59 23.31 -20.89
C SER A 205 -15.91 22.68 -21.34
N ALA A 206 -16.00 21.34 -21.47
CA ALA A 206 -17.18 20.68 -22.01
C ALA A 206 -18.28 20.50 -20.95
N VAL A 207 -19.51 20.91 -21.29
CA VAL A 207 -20.65 20.94 -20.36
C VAL A 207 -21.24 19.53 -20.10
N ARG A 208 -21.01 18.57 -21.00
CA ARG A 208 -21.34 17.13 -20.86
C ARG A 208 -20.25 16.33 -21.57
N SER A 209 -19.91 15.15 -21.03
CA SER A 209 -18.82 14.26 -21.51
C SER A 209 -17.43 14.92 -21.57
N GLY A 210 -17.12 15.75 -20.58
CA GLY A 210 -15.80 16.37 -20.44
C GLY A 210 -14.76 15.43 -19.82
N LYS A 211 -13.50 15.63 -20.21
CA LYS A 211 -12.33 15.03 -19.59
C LYS A 211 -12.07 15.66 -18.24
N ILE A 212 -11.63 14.82 -17.32
CA ILE A 212 -11.17 15.23 -16.00
C ILE A 212 -9.83 14.58 -15.70
N SER A 213 -8.91 15.41 -15.24
CA SER A 213 -7.57 15.02 -14.84
C SER A 213 -7.34 15.45 -13.38
N ALA A 214 -6.57 14.67 -12.64
CA ALA A 214 -6.12 15.02 -11.30
C ALA A 214 -4.61 14.79 -11.19
N ASP A 215 -3.90 15.82 -10.74
CA ASP A 215 -2.48 15.78 -10.39
C ASP A 215 -2.35 15.75 -8.88
N LEU A 216 -1.87 14.63 -8.35
CA LEU A 216 -1.68 14.42 -6.93
C LEU A 216 -0.19 14.26 -6.63
N ILE A 217 0.35 15.12 -5.77
CA ILE A 217 1.71 15.00 -5.23
C ILE A 217 1.61 14.78 -3.73
N TYR A 218 2.37 13.83 -3.19
CA TYR A 218 2.54 13.71 -1.74
C TYR A 218 4.00 13.54 -1.35
N SER A 219 4.36 14.06 -0.19
CA SER A 219 5.74 14.11 0.28
C SER A 219 5.84 14.04 1.80
N ASP A 220 7.02 13.66 2.29
CA ASP A 220 7.38 13.76 3.72
C ASP A 220 7.79 15.19 4.11
N GLU A 221 7.96 16.07 3.12
CA GLU A 221 8.37 17.48 3.28
C GLU A 221 7.44 18.40 2.51
N LYS A 222 7.61 19.71 2.71
CA LYS A 222 6.87 20.74 1.97
C LYS A 222 7.02 20.55 0.46
N ILE A 223 5.89 20.61 -0.24
CA ILE A 223 5.84 20.57 -1.71
C ILE A 223 6.04 22.00 -2.21
N GLU A 224 7.17 22.27 -2.87
CA GLU A 224 7.46 23.61 -3.41
C GLU A 224 6.89 23.80 -4.83
N ASN A 225 6.82 22.73 -5.62
CA ASN A 225 6.27 22.78 -6.98
C ASN A 225 5.08 21.80 -7.12
N PRO A 226 3.84 22.31 -7.30
CA PRO A 226 2.66 21.47 -7.43
C PRO A 226 2.41 20.94 -8.86
N ILE A 227 3.37 21.09 -9.79
CA ILE A 227 3.25 20.67 -11.19
C ILE A 227 3.88 19.28 -11.40
N ILE A 228 3.23 18.45 -12.21
CA ILE A 228 3.71 17.12 -12.61
C ILE A 228 4.03 17.15 -14.11
N ASP A 229 5.28 16.84 -14.48
CA ASP A 229 5.70 16.63 -15.87
C ASP A 229 5.85 15.13 -16.21
N GLU A 230 6.23 14.33 -15.22
CA GLU A 230 6.29 12.88 -15.25
C GLU A 230 5.70 12.35 -13.94
N ALA A 231 4.76 11.42 -14.04
CA ALA A 231 4.14 10.78 -12.88
C ALA A 231 4.92 9.52 -12.50
N ASP A 232 4.97 9.20 -11.22
CA ASP A 232 5.43 7.87 -10.86
C ASP A 232 4.33 6.83 -11.15
N ILE A 233 3.05 7.21 -11.00
CA ILE A 233 1.90 6.35 -11.32
C ILE A 233 0.87 7.09 -12.16
N LEU A 234 0.41 6.46 -13.24
CA LEU A 234 -0.77 6.89 -13.99
C LEU A 234 -1.95 5.93 -13.77
N ILE A 235 -3.08 6.47 -13.31
CA ILE A 235 -4.38 5.78 -13.27
C ILE A 235 -5.22 6.29 -14.43
N LYS A 236 -5.62 5.41 -15.36
CA LYS A 236 -6.35 5.82 -16.57
C LYS A 236 -7.63 5.00 -16.77
N PHE A 237 -8.77 5.69 -16.81
CA PHE A 237 -10.10 5.11 -17.02
C PHE A 237 -10.67 5.30 -18.45
N THR A 238 -10.08 6.17 -19.27
CA THR A 238 -10.60 6.54 -20.60
C THR A 238 -9.76 5.93 -21.73
N ARG A 239 -10.41 5.74 -22.89
CA ARG A 239 -9.80 5.25 -24.14
C ARG A 239 -9.09 6.33 -24.95
N THR A 240 -9.02 7.58 -24.45
CA THR A 240 -8.37 8.66 -25.20
C THR A 240 -6.91 8.31 -25.52
N ARG A 241 -6.43 8.72 -26.69
CA ARG A 241 -5.01 8.57 -27.08
C ARG A 241 -4.07 9.45 -26.26
N GLU A 242 -4.62 10.39 -25.48
CA GLU A 242 -3.83 11.23 -24.58
C GLU A 242 -3.05 10.35 -23.61
N TRP A 243 -1.75 10.54 -23.68
CA TRP A 243 -0.77 9.85 -22.87
C TRP A 243 -0.12 10.86 -21.94
N PHE A 244 0.24 10.40 -20.75
CA PHE A 244 1.01 11.17 -19.80
C PHE A 244 2.23 10.34 -19.38
N PRO A 245 3.46 10.89 -19.39
CA PRO A 245 4.66 10.15 -19.02
C PRO A 245 4.53 9.58 -17.60
N ALA A 246 4.72 8.27 -17.45
CA ALA A 246 4.66 7.63 -16.14
C ALA A 246 5.56 6.39 -15.99
N ARG A 247 6.10 6.17 -14.79
CA ARG A 247 6.96 5.02 -14.46
C ARG A 247 6.18 3.72 -14.28
N SER A 248 4.98 3.80 -13.72
CA SER A 248 4.05 2.68 -13.52
C SER A 248 2.64 3.05 -13.96
N LEU A 249 1.87 2.05 -14.38
CA LEU A 249 0.55 2.23 -14.97
C LEU A 249 -0.49 1.35 -14.29
N VAL A 250 -1.67 1.91 -14.03
CA VAL A 250 -2.87 1.22 -13.59
C VAL A 250 -3.98 1.57 -14.58
N ILE A 251 -4.28 0.65 -15.51
CA ILE A 251 -5.13 0.93 -16.67
C ILE A 251 -6.37 0.05 -16.64
N ASP A 252 -7.53 0.58 -17.03
CA ASP A 252 -8.70 -0.26 -17.27
C ASP A 252 -8.55 -1.08 -18.58
N GLU A 253 -8.58 -2.41 -18.52
CA GLU A 253 -8.37 -3.31 -19.65
C GLU A 253 -9.65 -3.67 -20.43
N SER A 254 -10.83 -3.23 -19.98
CA SER A 254 -12.08 -3.32 -20.75
C SER A 254 -12.08 -2.46 -22.04
N ILE A 255 -10.88 -2.18 -22.56
CA ILE A 255 -10.52 -1.17 -23.53
C ILE A 255 -10.19 -1.71 -24.95
N GLY A 256 -9.98 -3.00 -25.24
CA GLY A 256 -9.57 -3.44 -26.61
C GLY A 256 -10.66 -4.02 -27.56
N GLU A 257 -10.66 -3.97 -28.92
CA GLU A 257 -9.99 -3.19 -30.02
C GLU A 257 -10.56 -3.60 -31.43
N PRO A 258 -10.29 -2.89 -32.57
CA PRO A 258 -9.49 -3.52 -33.65
C PRO A 258 -8.61 -2.57 -34.52
N GLY A 259 -7.27 -2.70 -34.51
CA GLY A 259 -6.36 -2.18 -35.55
C GLY A 259 -4.94 -1.85 -35.02
N PRO A 260 -3.85 -1.99 -35.82
CA PRO A 260 -2.52 -2.23 -35.27
C PRO A 260 -1.99 -1.05 -34.44
N MET A 261 -2.02 -1.22 -33.12
CA MET A 261 -1.41 -0.33 -32.14
C MET A 261 0.10 -0.37 -32.29
N THR A 262 0.70 0.76 -32.61
CA THR A 262 2.09 1.01 -32.22
C THR A 262 2.10 2.14 -31.20
N CYS A 263 2.21 1.74 -29.94
CA CYS A 263 2.57 2.62 -28.84
C CYS A 263 3.78 1.94 -28.18
N GLU A 264 4.98 2.46 -28.42
CA GLU A 264 6.16 2.02 -27.71
C GLU A 264 6.07 2.55 -26.28
N ILE A 265 5.69 1.66 -25.38
CA ILE A 265 5.67 1.93 -23.94
C ILE A 265 7.12 2.06 -23.48
N GLN A 266 7.58 3.28 -23.19
CA GLN A 266 8.76 3.50 -22.33
C GLN A 266 8.33 3.52 -20.86
N SER A 267 7.74 2.42 -20.38
CA SER A 267 7.60 2.14 -18.94
C SER A 267 7.67 0.63 -18.73
N LYS A 268 8.43 0.18 -17.74
CA LYS A 268 8.94 -1.20 -17.74
C LYS A 268 7.93 -2.30 -17.38
N LYS A 269 6.69 -2.02 -16.96
CA LYS A 269 5.62 -3.00 -16.61
C LYS A 269 4.36 -2.29 -16.11
N GLY A 270 3.44 -1.91 -17.00
CA GLY A 270 2.11 -1.45 -16.56
C GLY A 270 1.22 -2.62 -16.18
N THR A 271 0.34 -2.47 -15.18
CA THR A 271 -0.69 -3.48 -14.89
C THR A 271 -2.05 -3.04 -15.41
N TYR A 272 -2.69 -3.95 -16.15
CA TYR A 272 -4.01 -3.77 -16.72
C TYR A 272 -5.08 -4.47 -15.86
N TYR A 273 -6.25 -3.83 -15.72
CA TYR A 273 -7.35 -4.29 -14.87
C TYR A 273 -8.70 -4.06 -15.53
N GLY A 274 -9.59 -5.05 -15.62
CA GLY A 274 -10.95 -4.80 -16.14
C GLY A 274 -11.89 -4.07 -15.16
N PHE A 275 -11.56 -2.87 -14.68
CA PHE A 275 -12.32 -2.19 -13.62
C PHE A 275 -13.79 -1.95 -14.00
N HIS A 276 -14.08 -1.55 -15.23
CA HIS A 276 -15.44 -1.33 -15.72
C HIS A 276 -16.28 -2.61 -15.69
N ASN A 277 -15.74 -3.71 -16.23
CA ASN A 277 -16.41 -5.00 -16.29
C ASN A 277 -16.67 -5.52 -14.87
N VAL A 278 -15.69 -5.40 -13.98
CA VAL A 278 -15.86 -5.75 -12.56
C VAL A 278 -16.92 -4.87 -11.89
N ALA A 279 -16.90 -3.55 -12.12
CA ALA A 279 -17.86 -2.62 -11.53
C ALA A 279 -19.30 -2.97 -11.92
N ILE A 280 -19.54 -3.36 -13.16
CA ILE A 280 -20.87 -3.80 -13.62
C ILE A 280 -21.21 -5.19 -13.08
N THR A 281 -20.36 -6.18 -13.34
CA THR A 281 -20.68 -7.60 -13.04
C THR A 281 -20.73 -7.92 -11.55
N LYS A 282 -19.86 -7.31 -10.73
CA LYS A 282 -19.80 -7.57 -9.28
C LYS A 282 -20.53 -6.53 -8.43
N PHE A 283 -20.52 -5.26 -8.86
CA PHE A 283 -21.07 -4.16 -8.05
C PHE A 283 -22.37 -3.57 -8.63
N GLY A 284 -22.78 -4.03 -9.81
CA GLY A 284 -24.03 -3.68 -10.47
C GLY A 284 -24.05 -2.32 -11.16
N HIS A 285 -22.95 -1.55 -11.10
CA HIS A 285 -22.92 -0.20 -11.69
C HIS A 285 -21.50 0.29 -11.97
N LYS A 286 -21.30 0.91 -13.15
CA LYS A 286 -19.99 1.46 -13.59
C LYS A 286 -19.39 2.53 -12.66
N MET A 287 -20.23 3.18 -11.84
CA MET A 287 -19.76 4.23 -10.91
C MET A 287 -18.77 3.73 -9.85
N PHE A 288 -18.67 2.42 -9.61
CA PHE A 288 -17.74 1.85 -8.63
C PHE A 288 -16.32 1.65 -9.17
N ILE A 289 -16.08 1.97 -10.46
CA ILE A 289 -14.75 1.88 -11.10
C ILE A 289 -13.67 2.61 -10.28
N ASN A 290 -13.99 3.81 -9.78
CA ASN A 290 -13.09 4.62 -8.97
C ASN A 290 -12.75 3.99 -7.63
N MET A 291 -13.70 3.31 -6.99
CA MET A 291 -13.49 2.66 -5.70
C MET A 291 -12.63 1.41 -5.83
N ILE A 292 -12.80 0.66 -6.92
CA ILE A 292 -11.91 -0.47 -7.24
C ILE A 292 -10.49 0.06 -7.48
N ALA A 293 -10.35 1.11 -8.29
CA ALA A 293 -9.06 1.73 -8.56
C ALA A 293 -8.42 2.34 -7.31
N LEU A 294 -9.20 2.94 -6.40
CA LEU A 294 -8.73 3.41 -5.10
C LEU A 294 -8.15 2.26 -4.27
N GLY A 295 -8.84 1.12 -4.22
CA GLY A 295 -8.30 -0.08 -3.57
C GLY A 295 -6.96 -0.51 -4.17
N ARG A 296 -6.87 -0.51 -5.51
CA ARG A 296 -5.67 -0.96 -6.21
C ARG A 296 -4.48 -0.03 -6.02
N ILE A 297 -4.69 1.29 -6.09
CA ILE A 297 -3.61 2.25 -5.87
C ILE A 297 -3.10 2.18 -4.42
N LEU A 298 -4.00 2.04 -3.43
CA LEU A 298 -3.60 1.88 -2.03
C LEU A 298 -2.73 0.64 -1.82
N ARG A 299 -3.07 -0.47 -2.49
CA ARG A 299 -2.25 -1.68 -2.51
C ARG A 299 -0.88 -1.42 -3.13
N HIS A 300 -0.85 -0.82 -4.32
CA HIS A 300 0.37 -0.56 -5.08
C HIS A 300 1.36 0.31 -4.28
N ILE A 301 0.89 1.39 -3.66
CA ILE A 301 1.74 2.32 -2.88
C ILE A 301 2.02 1.85 -1.45
N GLY A 302 1.48 0.70 -1.03
CA GLY A 302 1.76 0.12 0.29
C GLY A 302 1.00 0.73 1.46
N ILE A 303 -0.18 1.30 1.21
CA ILE A 303 -1.04 1.81 2.26
C ILE A 303 -2.02 0.72 2.69
N ASN A 304 -1.86 0.25 3.92
CA ASN A 304 -2.75 -0.75 4.49
C ASN A 304 -4.13 -0.13 4.79
N ILE A 305 -5.17 -0.57 4.08
CA ILE A 305 -6.54 -0.07 4.29
C ILE A 305 -7.07 -0.32 5.71
N MET A 306 -6.52 -1.29 6.44
CA MET A 306 -6.97 -1.66 7.79
C MET A 306 -6.62 -0.62 8.86
N ILE A 307 -5.63 0.24 8.61
CA ILE A 307 -5.17 1.25 9.58
C ILE A 307 -5.86 2.61 9.44
N ILE A 308 -6.63 2.83 8.38
CA ILE A 308 -7.28 4.11 8.06
C ILE A 308 -8.80 4.00 8.22
N ASN A 309 -9.45 5.05 8.73
CA ASN A 309 -10.92 5.11 8.70
C ASN A 309 -11.43 5.69 7.37
N ILE A 310 -11.49 4.86 6.33
CA ILE A 310 -11.93 5.30 4.99
C ILE A 310 -13.42 5.66 4.97
N LYS A 311 -14.23 5.13 5.91
CA LYS A 311 -15.69 5.31 5.90
C LYS A 311 -16.11 6.79 5.93
N ASP A 312 -15.42 7.59 6.73
CA ASP A 312 -15.72 9.02 6.91
C ASP A 312 -15.37 9.85 5.66
N LEU A 313 -14.58 9.29 4.73
CA LEU A 313 -14.16 9.94 3.49
C LEU A 313 -15.07 9.61 2.29
N LEU A 314 -16.02 8.70 2.48
CA LEU A 314 -16.87 8.19 1.41
C LEU A 314 -18.28 8.79 1.48
N PRO A 315 -18.96 8.94 0.34
CA PRO A 315 -20.35 9.34 0.34
C PRO A 315 -21.21 8.37 1.17
N PRO A 316 -22.16 8.87 2.00
CA PRO A 316 -23.01 8.01 2.82
C PRO A 316 -23.91 7.12 1.94
N LYS A 317 -24.32 7.64 0.78
CA LYS A 317 -25.03 6.88 -0.23
C LYS A 317 -24.10 5.82 -0.81
N SER A 318 -24.49 4.55 -0.69
CA SER A 318 -23.73 3.38 -1.17
C SER A 318 -22.41 3.12 -0.43
N LEU A 319 -22.27 3.58 0.82
CA LEU A 319 -21.07 3.38 1.64
C LEU A 319 -20.58 1.92 1.66
N GLU A 320 -21.47 0.96 1.93
CA GLU A 320 -21.09 -0.47 1.98
C GLU A 320 -20.57 -1.00 0.65
N LYS A 321 -21.20 -0.62 -0.47
CA LYS A 321 -20.75 -1.00 -1.82
C LYS A 321 -19.41 -0.36 -2.16
N ASN A 322 -19.19 0.91 -1.77
CA ASN A 322 -17.90 1.58 -1.96
C ASN A 322 -16.79 0.86 -1.17
N LEU A 323 -17.03 0.52 0.10
CA LEU A 323 -16.06 -0.22 0.92
C LEU A 323 -15.76 -1.60 0.33
N ALA A 324 -16.79 -2.31 -0.14
CA ALA A 324 -16.61 -3.61 -0.80
C ALA A 324 -15.79 -3.49 -2.10
N ALA A 325 -16.01 -2.44 -2.89
CA ALA A 325 -15.25 -2.16 -4.11
C ALA A 325 -13.77 -1.83 -3.83
N ILE A 326 -13.49 -1.01 -2.81
CA ILE A 326 -12.12 -0.73 -2.34
C ILE A 326 -11.44 -2.01 -1.88
N LYS A 327 -12.12 -2.81 -1.04
CA LYS A 327 -11.56 -4.09 -0.57
C LYS A 327 -11.27 -5.03 -1.73
N TYR A 328 -12.16 -5.09 -2.72
CA TYR A 328 -11.95 -5.89 -3.92
C TYR A 328 -10.73 -5.44 -4.70
N GLY A 329 -10.59 -4.14 -4.98
CA GLY A 329 -9.43 -3.60 -5.69
C GLY A 329 -8.11 -3.80 -4.94
N PHE A 330 -8.14 -3.67 -3.60
CA PHE A 330 -6.96 -3.89 -2.75
C PHE A 330 -6.50 -5.34 -2.75
N ASN A 331 -7.45 -6.28 -2.71
CA ASN A 331 -7.19 -7.72 -2.73
C ASN A 331 -7.01 -8.29 -4.14
N TYR A 332 -7.25 -7.50 -5.19
CA TYR A 332 -7.10 -7.96 -6.56
C TYR A 332 -5.64 -8.29 -6.81
N ARG A 333 -5.40 -9.51 -7.31
CA ARG A 333 -4.08 -10.04 -7.65
C ARG A 333 -3.91 -9.99 -9.16
N ASP A 334 -2.72 -9.61 -9.58
CA ASP A 334 -2.36 -9.64 -10.99
C ASP A 334 -2.24 -11.10 -11.42
N ALA A 335 -2.81 -11.47 -12.58
CA ALA A 335 -2.57 -12.79 -13.13
C ALA A 335 -1.08 -12.88 -13.49
N VAL A 336 -0.38 -13.88 -12.94
CA VAL A 336 1.06 -14.13 -13.17
C VAL A 336 1.29 -14.69 -14.56
#